data_AF-A0A1F9IJJ9-F1
#
_entry.id   AF-A0A1F9IJJ9-F1
#
_cell.length_a   1.000
_cell.length_b   1.000
_cell.length_c   1.000
_cell.angle_alpha   90.00
_cell.angle_beta   90.00
_cell.angle_gamma   90.00
#
_symmetry.space_group_name_H-M   'P 1'
#
loop_
_entity.id
_entity.type
_entity.pdbx_description
1 polymer ?
#
loop_
_entity_poly.entity_id
_entity_poly.type
_entity_poly.pdbx_seq_one_letter_code
_entity_poly.pdbx_strand_id
1 'polypeptide(L)'
;MSRLIYDFQKDHLVIMDGLNAVKRHGVGTKECMDGLKSVKEQLLAHLRKEDLELYPVLRKVADKDAHIKETLELFAKDMDEISKAAMAFFTKYASGGEGTAFARDFGSLYTTMQGRIR
;
A
#
# COMPACT_ATOMS: atom_id res chain seq x y z
N MET A 1 21.70 6.30 -3.03
CA MET A 1 20.54 5.64 -2.40
C MET A 1 21.01 4.42 -1.64
N SER A 2 20.50 4.15 -0.43
CA SER A 2 20.76 2.83 0.19
C SER A 2 20.04 1.73 -0.61
N ARG A 3 20.58 0.51 -0.62
CA ARG A 3 19.94 -0.64 -1.28
C ARG A 3 18.51 -0.87 -0.78
N LEU A 4 18.30 -0.66 0.52
CA LEU A 4 16.99 -0.79 1.16
C LEU A 4 15.96 0.20 0.58
N ILE A 5 16.33 1.48 0.42
CA ILE A 5 15.43 2.49 -0.17
C ILE A 5 15.13 2.15 -1.64
N TYR A 6 16.13 1.70 -2.40
CA TYR A 6 15.93 1.27 -3.78
C TYR A 6 14.92 0.12 -3.88
N ASP A 7 15.01 -0.87 -2.99
CA ASP A 7 14.06 -1.98 -3.01
C ASP A 7 12.64 -1.53 -2.67
N PHE A 8 12.44 -0.65 -1.68
CA PHE A 8 11.12 -0.11 -1.36
C PHE A 8 10.51 0.66 -2.54
N GLN A 9 11.30 1.47 -3.23
CA GLN A 9 10.87 2.19 -4.44
C GLN A 9 10.52 1.23 -5.59
N LYS A 10 11.18 0.08 -5.67
CA LYS A 10 10.82 -0.94 -6.66
C LYS A 10 9.48 -1.60 -6.32
N ASP A 11 9.27 -1.96 -5.05
CA ASP A 11 8.00 -2.53 -4.58
C ASP A 11 6.83 -1.56 -4.86
N HIS A 12 7.07 -0.27 -4.62
CA HIS A 12 6.17 0.84 -4.92
C HIS A 12 5.72 0.86 -6.38
N LEU A 13 6.67 0.79 -7.32
CA LEU A 13 6.36 0.74 -8.75
C LEU A 13 5.53 -0.49 -9.10
N VAL A 14 5.91 -1.67 -8.58
CA VAL A 14 5.21 -2.94 -8.84
C VAL A 14 3.76 -2.88 -8.36
N ILE A 15 3.51 -2.37 -7.15
CA ILE A 15 2.15 -2.22 -6.60
C ILE A 15 1.32 -1.27 -7.46
N MET A 16 1.87 -0.12 -7.84
CA MET A 16 1.16 0.87 -8.66
C MET A 16 0.89 0.37 -10.07
N ASP A 17 1.81 -0.36 -10.68
CA ASP A 17 1.62 -0.99 -11.99
C ASP A 17 0.52 -2.06 -11.93
N GLY A 18 0.47 -2.85 -10.86
CA GLY A 18 -0.60 -3.81 -10.64
C GLY A 18 -1.97 -3.12 -10.51
N LEU A 19 -2.07 -2.04 -9.73
CA LEU A 19 -3.30 -1.24 -9.64
C LEU A 19 -3.69 -0.61 -10.98
N ASN A 20 -2.72 -0.13 -11.76
CA ASN A 20 -2.96 0.39 -13.10
C ASN A 20 -3.46 -0.70 -14.06
N ALA A 21 -2.95 -1.93 -13.96
CA ALA A 21 -3.44 -3.06 -14.73
C ALA A 21 -4.89 -3.39 -14.37
N VAL A 22 -5.21 -3.50 -13.06
CA VAL A 22 -6.58 -3.70 -12.57
C VAL A 22 -7.53 -2.63 -13.11
N LYS A 23 -7.12 -1.35 -13.11
CA LYS A 23 -7.91 -0.24 -13.64
C LYS A 23 -8.22 -0.36 -15.15
N ARG A 24 -7.34 -1.01 -15.92
CA ARG A 24 -7.53 -1.23 -17.37
C ARG A 24 -8.42 -2.44 -17.65
N HIS A 25 -8.50 -3.39 -16.72
CA HIS A 25 -9.43 -4.51 -16.81
C HIS A 25 -10.84 -4.07 -16.43
N GLY A 26 -11.84 -4.73 -17.01
CA GLY A 26 -13.24 -4.47 -16.66
C GLY A 26 -13.52 -4.83 -15.20
N VAL A 27 -14.33 -4.03 -14.52
CA VAL A 27 -14.80 -4.36 -13.16
C VAL A 27 -15.54 -5.70 -13.17
N GLY A 28 -15.19 -6.58 -12.24
CA GLY A 28 -15.82 -7.89 -12.10
C GLY A 28 -15.30 -8.98 -13.04
N THR A 29 -14.31 -8.70 -13.90
CA THR A 29 -13.67 -9.76 -14.68
C THR A 29 -12.69 -10.58 -13.85
N LYS A 30 -12.39 -11.80 -14.29
CA LYS A 30 -11.42 -12.67 -13.62
C LYS A 30 -10.03 -12.01 -13.54
N GLU A 31 -9.61 -11.32 -14.60
CA GLU A 31 -8.33 -10.61 -14.67
C GLU A 31 -8.25 -9.47 -13.65
N CYS A 32 -9.36 -8.75 -13.45
CA CYS A 32 -9.46 -7.72 -12.41
C CYS A 32 -9.26 -8.34 -11.02
N MET A 33 -9.95 -9.46 -10.74
CA MET A 33 -9.87 -10.15 -9.45
C MET A 33 -8.50 -10.78 -9.18
N ASP A 34 -7.92 -11.45 -10.17
CA ASP A 34 -6.58 -12.03 -10.08
C ASP A 34 -5.52 -10.92 -9.89
N GLY A 35 -5.68 -9.80 -10.60
CA GLY A 35 -4.84 -8.61 -10.43
C GLY A 35 -4.92 -8.01 -9.03
N LEU A 36 -6.13 -7.85 -8.47
CA LEU A 36 -6.32 -7.36 -7.10
C LEU A 36 -5.68 -8.28 -6.07
N LYS A 37 -5.81 -9.60 -6.25
CA LYS A 37 -5.17 -10.57 -5.37
C LYS A 37 -3.64 -10.45 -5.39
N SER A 38 -3.07 -10.33 -6.59
CA SER A 38 -1.63 -10.12 -6.76
C SER A 38 -1.16 -8.82 -6.09
N VAL A 39 -1.87 -7.70 -6.30
CA VAL A 39 -1.57 -6.41 -5.65
C VAL A 39 -1.65 -6.53 -4.13
N LYS A 40 -2.66 -7.23 -3.59
CA LYS A 40 -2.80 -7.47 -2.14
C LYS A 40 -1.59 -8.19 -1.58
N GLU A 41 -1.15 -9.27 -2.24
CA GLU A 41 0.01 -10.06 -1.80
C GLU A 41 1.30 -9.22 -1.81
N GLN A 42 1.50 -8.42 -2.86
CA GLN A 42 2.63 -7.50 -2.96
C GLN A 42 2.60 -6.43 -1.87
N LEU A 43 1.43 -5.83 -1.62
CA LEU A 43 1.27 -4.84 -0.55
C LEU A 43 1.56 -5.45 0.82
N LEU A 44 1.02 -6.63 1.13
CA LEU A 44 1.29 -7.31 2.40
C LEU A 44 2.78 -7.64 2.58
N ALA A 45 3.45 -8.08 1.52
CA ALA A 45 4.89 -8.32 1.54
C ALA A 45 5.69 -7.02 1.78
N HIS A 46 5.30 -5.94 1.12
CA HIS A 46 5.90 -4.62 1.28
C HIS A 46 5.75 -4.08 2.72
N LEU A 47 4.54 -4.13 3.28
CA LEU A 47 4.26 -3.71 4.66
C LEU A 47 5.11 -4.50 5.66
N ARG A 48 5.16 -5.83 5.49
CA ARG A 48 5.99 -6.69 6.33
C ARG A 48 7.47 -6.31 6.24
N LYS A 49 7.96 -5.94 5.06
CA LYS A 49 9.36 -5.51 4.88
C LYS A 49 9.62 -4.18 5.60
N GLU A 50 8.70 -3.23 5.55
CA GLU A 50 8.81 -1.98 6.30
C GLU A 50 8.89 -2.22 7.81
N ASP A 51 8.02 -3.08 8.34
CA ASP A 51 7.99 -3.45 9.77
C ASP A 51 9.30 -4.09 10.25
N LEU A 52 9.91 -4.92 9.40
CA LEU A 52 11.12 -5.67 9.75
C LEU A 52 12.41 -4.88 9.51
N GLU A 53 12.47 -4.03 8.49
CA GLU A 53 13.72 -3.45 8.00
C GLU A 53 13.77 -1.92 8.08
N LEU A 54 12.65 -1.22 7.86
CA LEU A 54 12.62 0.23 7.79
C LEU A 54 12.35 0.87 9.16
N TYR A 55 11.20 0.58 9.75
CA TYR A 55 10.79 1.21 11.01
C TYR A 55 11.77 0.97 12.17
N PRO A 56 12.42 -0.21 12.32
CA PRO A 56 13.43 -0.39 13.36
C PRO A 56 14.63 0.54 13.20
N VAL A 57 15.05 0.82 11.96
CA VAL A 57 16.15 1.75 11.69
C VAL A 57 15.72 3.19 11.99
N LEU A 58 14.53 3.59 11.55
CA LEU A 58 14.00 4.93 11.80
C LEU A 58 13.80 5.21 13.29
N ARG A 59 13.26 4.23 14.04
CA ARG A 59 13.06 4.35 15.50
C ARG A 59 14.38 4.56 16.25
N LYS A 60 15.44 3.83 15.88
CA LYS A 60 16.78 4.02 16.49
C LYS A 60 17.36 5.42 16.27
N VAL A 61 17.02 6.06 15.16
CA VAL A 61 17.43 7.44 14.87
C VAL A 61 16.57 8.42 15.67
N ALA A 62 15.25 8.20 15.70
CA ALA A 62 14.29 8.98 16.47
C ALA A 62 14.57 8.99 17.98
N ASP A 63 15.12 7.91 18.55
CA ASP A 63 15.51 7.85 19.97
C ASP A 63 16.55 8.91 20.36
N LYS A 64 17.26 9.48 19.37
CA LYS A 64 18.33 10.46 19.58
C LYS A 64 17.92 11.89 19.23
N ASP A 65 16.73 12.09 18.67
CA ASP A 65 16.25 13.38 18.17
C ASP A 65 14.73 13.47 18.29
N ALA A 66 14.26 14.34 19.18
CA ALA A 66 12.83 14.51 19.46
C ALA A 66 12.03 15.01 18.26
N HIS A 67 12.64 15.82 17.38
CA HIS A 67 11.97 16.32 16.18
C HIS A 67 11.79 15.21 15.13
N ILE A 68 12.82 14.36 14.96
CA ILE A 68 12.72 13.16 14.11
C ILE A 68 11.68 12.21 14.68
N LYS A 69 11.60 12.07 16.01
CA LYS A 69 10.60 11.23 16.67
C LYS A 69 9.18 11.68 16.38
N GLU A 70 8.85 12.95 16.59
CA GLU A 70 7.51 13.48 16.29
C GLU A 70 7.15 13.29 14.81
N THR A 71 8.09 13.59 13.92
CA THR A 71 7.90 13.38 12.47
C THR A 71 7.62 11.91 12.16
N LEU A 72 8.42 11.00 12.72
CA LEU A 72 8.25 9.56 12.51
C LEU A 72 6.92 9.03 13.05
N GLU A 73 6.46 9.53 14.20
CA GLU A 73 5.17 9.13 14.79
C GLU A 73 3.99 9.57 13.92
N LEU A 74 4.02 10.81 13.39
CA LEU A 74 3.01 11.30 12.44
C LEU A 74 3.00 10.45 11.16
N PHE A 75 4.16 10.23 10.56
CA PHE A 75 4.28 9.40 9.36
C PHE A 75 3.80 7.97 9.61
N ALA A 76 4.17 7.35 10.73
CA ALA A 76 3.75 5.99 11.06
C ALA A 76 2.23 5.88 11.23
N LYS A 77 1.59 6.89 11.82
CA LYS A 77 0.13 6.94 11.96
C LYS A 77 -0.56 7.04 10.60
N ASP A 78 -0.10 7.93 9.74
CA ASP A 78 -0.65 8.08 8.38
C ASP A 78 -0.49 6.77 7.58
N MET A 79 0.67 6.11 7.69
CA MET A 79 0.92 4.83 7.02
C MET A 79 0.01 3.71 7.55
N ASP A 80 -0.27 3.67 8.84
CA ASP A 80 -1.18 2.69 9.45
C ASP A 80 -2.63 2.90 8.99
N GLU A 81 -3.11 4.15 8.97
CA GLU A 81 -4.47 4.49 8.50
C GLU A 81 -4.67 4.12 7.02
N ILE A 82 -3.71 4.47 6.17
CA ILE A 82 -3.71 4.10 4.75
C ILE A 82 -3.70 2.58 4.58
N SER A 83 -2.84 1.87 5.32
CA SER A 83 -2.73 0.40 5.23
C SER A 83 -4.03 -0.28 5.66
N LYS A 84 -4.68 0.22 6.73
CA LYS A 84 -6.00 -0.24 7.17
C LYS A 84 -7.07 -0.01 6.11
N ALA A 85 -7.11 1.17 5.50
CA ALA A 85 -8.07 1.47 4.43
C ALA A 85 -7.89 0.53 3.22
N ALA A 86 -6.63 0.26 2.83
CA ALA A 86 -6.33 -0.68 1.76
C ALA A 86 -6.76 -2.11 2.12
N MET A 87 -6.47 -2.58 3.34
CA MET A 87 -6.88 -3.91 3.79
C MET A 87 -8.40 -4.04 3.91
N ALA A 88 -9.11 -2.98 4.30
CA ALA A 88 -10.57 -2.97 4.34
C ALA A 88 -11.17 -3.17 2.94
N PHE A 89 -10.61 -2.52 1.91
CA PHE A 89 -11.01 -2.75 0.52
C PHE A 89 -10.82 -4.22 0.11
N PHE A 90 -9.63 -4.78 0.30
CA PHE A 90 -9.34 -6.16 -0.09
C PHE A 90 -10.16 -7.19 0.67
N THR A 91 -10.54 -6.87 1.90
CA THR A 91 -11.44 -7.70 2.71
C THR A 91 -12.86 -7.63 2.18
N LYS A 92 -13.36 -6.42 1.88
CA LYS A 92 -14.71 -6.20 1.36
C LYS A 92 -14.96 -6.93 0.04
N TYR A 93 -13.96 -6.97 -0.84
CA TYR A 93 -14.06 -7.57 -2.17
C TYR A 93 -13.34 -8.92 -2.30
N ALA A 94 -13.08 -9.61 -1.18
CA ALA A 94 -12.34 -10.88 -1.18
C ALA A 94 -13.03 -11.98 -2.00
N SER A 95 -14.35 -11.94 -2.12
CA SER A 95 -15.17 -12.90 -2.87
C SER A 95 -15.63 -12.38 -4.24
N GLY A 96 -15.11 -11.24 -4.70
CA GLY A 96 -15.61 -10.57 -5.91
C GLY A 96 -16.17 -9.18 -5.60
N GLY A 97 -16.21 -8.34 -6.62
CA GLY A 97 -16.83 -7.02 -6.58
C GLY A 97 -17.27 -6.59 -7.97
N GLU A 98 -18.43 -5.94 -8.03
CA GLU A 98 -19.01 -5.49 -9.29
C GLU A 98 -19.73 -4.14 -9.16
N GLY A 99 -20.00 -3.53 -10.31
CA GLY A 99 -20.80 -2.32 -10.40
C GLY A 99 -20.16 -1.06 -9.82
N THR A 100 -21.01 -0.07 -9.56
CA THR A 100 -20.61 1.31 -9.22
C THR A 100 -19.99 1.44 -7.83
N ALA A 101 -20.39 0.59 -6.89
CA ALA A 101 -19.82 0.56 -5.54
C ALA A 101 -18.35 0.11 -5.57
N PHE A 102 -18.06 -0.99 -6.30
CA PHE A 102 -16.69 -1.44 -6.50
C PHE A 102 -15.84 -0.37 -7.20
N ALA A 103 -16.33 0.21 -8.30
CA ALA A 103 -15.59 1.22 -9.04
C ALA A 103 -15.22 2.44 -8.18
N ARG A 104 -16.16 2.89 -7.33
CA ARG A 104 -15.92 3.98 -6.37
C ARG A 104 -14.83 3.62 -5.36
N ASP A 105 -15.00 2.49 -4.69
CA ASP A 105 -14.08 2.07 -3.63
C ASP A 105 -12.68 1.76 -4.18
N PHE A 106 -12.61 1.22 -5.40
CA PHE A 106 -11.34 1.00 -6.10
C PHE A 106 -10.67 2.32 -6.45
N GLY A 107 -11.43 3.31 -6.91
CA GLY A 107 -10.92 4.68 -7.11
C GLY A 107 -10.34 5.26 -5.82
N SER A 108 -11.03 5.10 -4.70
CA SER A 108 -10.53 5.51 -3.38
C SER A 108 -9.25 4.77 -2.99
N LEU A 109 -9.21 3.43 -3.13
CA LEU A 109 -8.00 2.64 -2.92
C LEU A 109 -6.83 3.18 -3.74
N TYR A 110 -7.05 3.40 -5.05
CA TYR A 110 -6.03 3.88 -5.96
C TYR A 110 -5.42 5.21 -5.49
N THR A 111 -6.27 6.18 -5.11
CA THR A 111 -5.81 7.48 -4.60
C THR A 111 -5.08 7.34 -3.26
N THR A 112 -5.60 6.52 -2.33
CA THR A 112 -4.96 6.24 -1.04
C THR A 112 -3.56 5.64 -1.24
N MET A 113 -3.44 4.65 -2.13
CA MET A 113 -2.15 4.01 -2.45
C MET A 113 -1.19 4.97 -3.15
N GLN A 114 -1.68 5.80 -4.06
CA GLN A 114 -0.87 6.84 -4.71
C GLN A 114 -0.34 7.87 -3.71
N GLY A 115 -1.10 8.21 -2.66
CA GLY A 115 -0.62 9.08 -1.59
C GLY A 115 0.48 8.46 -0.73
N ARG A 116 0.37 7.15 -0.48
CA ARG A 116 1.33 6.36 0.33
C ARG A 116 2.68 6.17 -0.36
N ILE A 117 2.63 5.88 -1.65
CA ILE A 117 3.74 5.35 -2.47
C ILE A 117 4.41 6.50 -3.27
N ARG A 118 4.39 7.71 -2.73
CA ARG A 118 4.98 8.89 -3.37
C ARG A 118 6.48 8.98 -3.20
#